data_AF-A0A9R1QAC8-F1
#
_entry.id   AF-A0A9R1QAC8-F1
#
_cell.length_a   1.000
_cell.length_b   1.000
_cell.length_c   1.000
_cell.angle_alpha   90.00
_cell.angle_beta   90.00
_cell.angle_gamma   90.00
#
_symmetry.space_group_name_H-M   'P 1'
#
loop_
_entity.id
_entity.type
_entity.pdbx_description
1 polymer ?
#
loop_
_entity_poly.entity_id
_entity_poly.type
_entity_poly.pdbx_seq_one_letter_code
_entity_poly.pdbx_strand_id
1 'polypeptide(L)'
;MHFTLRKHLVPNGTHYGLIFSFSKLKQPVSSTSPMLNFSLNTCACRKSGLIYISLLSLRDAARAACVSHLFQRSWKCHPDLTFSKETIFNENLYRKNKTSDETTSNGVKALRLVRIIYHILKNHSGNGVKALRLEIDDVANISACYLNDWLHLAVKPGIEELALLLHDDLDYNFPYSVLLNGSANTIRDLRLSSCVFRPVAGFSSCLRSLTSLELSEVYITGDELGCLLSSSFALEELVLAYCKEITCLKIPCVLQRLSQLVVTDCENLEVIKSKAPNLTVFEYTGGVVEVSIGDAVLDIMISASGWNVVHYARAKLPQMVPNLETLDITSSLATDIPFLPGKFLHLKHLCISFMVSAGAFCPDYDYFSLVSFLDACPSLETLMLSVTQEIVEHDSVLGDSSHLRQMPGHCHASIKDVKIIGFCSAISMVELTVHILENAVSLERLTLDTVCYDLRCSDGASKCSVGHKNMITEAHKALVVVRSYILEKVPSTVELNVVGPCSQCHAVEN
;
A
#
# COMPACT_ATOMS: atom_id res chain seq x y z
N MET A 1 -28.22 -34.73 11.91
CA MET A 1 -26.85 -34.47 11.40
C MET A 1 -25.87 -34.95 12.45
N HIS A 2 -24.99 -35.90 12.12
CA HIS A 2 -23.84 -36.21 12.95
C HIS A 2 -22.65 -35.40 12.43
N PHE A 3 -22.03 -34.61 13.31
CA PHE A 3 -20.86 -33.78 13.00
C PHE A 3 -19.60 -34.59 13.30
N THR A 4 -18.71 -34.74 12.32
CA THR A 4 -17.39 -35.32 12.56
C THR A 4 -16.35 -34.31 12.09
N LEU A 5 -15.58 -33.75 13.03
CA LEU A 5 -14.38 -32.97 12.72
C LEU A 5 -13.29 -33.94 12.27
N ARG A 6 -12.77 -33.78 11.06
CA ARG A 6 -11.51 -34.41 10.65
C ARG A 6 -10.49 -33.34 10.28
N LYS A 7 -9.30 -33.52 10.84
CA LYS A 7 -8.11 -32.70 10.61
C LYS A 7 -7.47 -33.17 9.30
N HIS A 8 -7.36 -32.29 8.30
CA HIS A 8 -6.53 -32.56 7.13
C HIS A 8 -5.15 -31.90 7.33
N LEU A 9 -4.09 -32.67 7.13
CA LEU A 9 -2.73 -32.17 7.00
C LEU A 9 -2.44 -32.03 5.51
N VAL A 10 -2.17 -30.80 5.08
CA VAL A 10 -1.52 -30.46 3.80
C VAL A 10 -0.28 -29.64 4.17
N PRO A 11 0.87 -29.80 3.48
CA PRO A 11 2.07 -29.08 3.84
C PRO A 11 1.86 -27.58 3.59
N ASN A 12 2.14 -26.76 4.60
CA ASN A 12 2.10 -25.29 4.63
C ASN A 12 0.76 -24.62 5.00
N GLY A 13 0.11 -25.07 6.07
CA GLY A 13 -0.80 -24.24 6.86
C GLY A 13 -2.03 -24.99 7.40
N THR A 14 -2.30 -24.87 8.70
CA THR A 14 -3.48 -25.47 9.33
C THR A 14 -4.75 -24.68 9.00
N HIS A 15 -5.60 -25.23 8.11
CA HIS A 15 -6.99 -24.78 7.93
C HIS A 15 -7.99 -25.81 8.48
N TYR A 16 -8.99 -25.34 9.22
CA TYR A 16 -10.18 -26.13 9.56
C TYR A 16 -11.21 -26.00 8.44
N GLY A 17 -11.32 -27.02 7.58
CA GLY A 17 -12.40 -27.11 6.59
C GLY A 17 -13.56 -27.95 7.11
N LEU A 18 -14.77 -27.39 7.14
CA LEU A 18 -16.02 -28.14 7.35
C LEU A 18 -16.50 -28.69 5.99
N ILE A 19 -16.39 -30.02 5.80
CA ILE A 19 -16.99 -30.70 4.65
C ILE A 19 -18.37 -31.24 5.05
N PHE A 20 -19.40 -30.88 4.30
CA PHE A 20 -20.75 -31.43 4.44
C PHE A 20 -20.87 -32.72 3.62
N SER A 21 -21.07 -33.88 4.26
CA SER A 21 -21.41 -35.12 3.54
C SER A 21 -22.85 -35.53 3.84
N PHE A 22 -23.67 -35.72 2.80
CA PHE A 22 -24.94 -36.43 2.90
C PHE A 22 -24.71 -37.90 2.54
N SER A 23 -24.59 -38.78 3.53
CA SER A 23 -24.54 -40.24 3.31
C SER A 23 -25.91 -40.89 3.53
N LYS A 24 -26.49 -41.31 2.40
CA LYS A 24 -27.52 -42.35 2.15
C LYS A 24 -28.25 -42.96 3.37
N LEU A 25 -29.52 -42.59 3.54
CA LEU A 25 -30.55 -43.50 4.06
C LEU A 25 -30.98 -44.44 2.92
N LYS A 26 -30.75 -45.75 3.07
CA LYS A 26 -31.31 -46.78 2.19
C LYS A 26 -32.67 -47.27 2.75
N GLN A 27 -33.73 -46.88 2.04
CA GLN A 27 -35.02 -47.58 1.77
C GLN A 27 -36.07 -47.78 2.90
N PRO A 28 -37.36 -48.02 2.56
CA PRO A 28 -38.17 -47.47 1.44
C PRO A 28 -39.60 -47.00 1.84
N VAL A 29 -40.18 -46.15 0.97
CA VAL A 29 -41.60 -45.81 0.68
C VAL A 29 -42.70 -46.16 1.70
N SER A 30 -43.40 -45.14 2.21
CA SER A 30 -44.87 -45.08 2.16
C SER A 30 -45.36 -43.63 2.25
N SER A 31 -46.26 -43.29 1.35
CA SER A 31 -46.97 -42.02 1.21
C SER A 31 -47.64 -41.53 2.50
N THR A 32 -47.63 -40.20 2.68
CA THR A 32 -48.37 -39.35 3.63
C THR A 32 -47.70 -38.97 4.97
N SER A 33 -47.57 -37.63 5.17
CA SER A 33 -47.40 -36.86 6.43
C SER A 33 -45.96 -36.59 6.93
N PRO A 34 -45.74 -35.57 7.81
CA PRO A 34 -46.13 -34.16 7.76
C PRO A 34 -44.91 -33.22 7.93
N MET A 35 -45.14 -31.90 7.83
CA MET A 35 -44.17 -30.83 8.05
C MET A 35 -43.28 -31.02 9.30
N LEU A 36 -41.95 -31.02 9.12
CA LEU A 36 -40.99 -30.79 10.20
C LEU A 36 -40.79 -29.29 10.41
N ASN A 37 -41.74 -28.68 11.12
CA ASN A 37 -41.58 -27.38 11.76
C ASN A 37 -40.57 -27.51 12.91
N PHE A 38 -39.31 -27.15 12.69
CA PHE A 38 -38.35 -26.98 13.79
C PHE A 38 -38.66 -25.66 14.52
N SER A 39 -39.27 -25.77 15.71
CA SER A 39 -39.56 -24.63 16.58
C SER A 39 -38.26 -24.14 17.25
N LEU A 40 -37.81 -22.93 16.87
CA LEU A 40 -36.66 -22.21 17.46
C LEU A 40 -37.11 -21.40 18.70
N ASN A 41 -37.54 -22.08 19.77
CA ASN A 41 -38.17 -21.44 20.93
C ASN A 41 -37.35 -21.38 22.23
N THR A 42 -36.03 -21.56 22.20
CA THR A 42 -35.16 -21.33 23.37
C THR A 42 -34.34 -20.04 23.23
N CYS A 43 -34.30 -19.21 24.29
CA CYS A 43 -33.59 -17.93 24.32
C CYS A 43 -32.08 -18.03 24.00
N ALA A 44 -31.46 -19.18 24.28
CA ALA A 44 -30.06 -19.43 23.95
C ALA A 44 -29.83 -19.53 22.43
N CYS A 45 -30.67 -20.29 21.70
CA CYS A 45 -30.58 -20.40 20.24
C CYS A 45 -30.89 -19.08 19.52
N ARG A 46 -31.74 -18.22 20.11
CA ARG A 46 -31.97 -16.86 19.55
C ARG A 46 -30.70 -16.03 19.56
N LYS A 47 -29.93 -16.04 20.66
CA LYS A 47 -28.64 -15.34 20.74
C LYS A 47 -27.59 -15.97 19.82
N SER A 48 -27.51 -17.30 19.76
CA SER A 48 -26.54 -18.01 18.89
C SER A 48 -26.80 -17.77 17.40
N GLY A 49 -28.06 -17.76 16.96
CA GLY A 49 -28.42 -17.48 15.57
C GLY A 49 -28.23 -16.02 15.17
N LEU A 50 -28.41 -15.08 16.11
CA LEU A 50 -28.15 -13.64 15.93
C LEU A 50 -26.65 -13.36 15.73
N ILE A 51 -25.79 -13.99 16.54
CA ILE A 51 -24.33 -13.85 16.43
C ILE A 51 -23.80 -14.46 15.14
N TYR A 52 -24.39 -15.57 14.69
CA TYR A 52 -23.92 -16.26 13.48
C TYR A 52 -24.14 -15.43 12.21
N ILE A 53 -25.30 -14.76 12.07
CA ILE A 53 -25.60 -13.94 10.88
C ILE A 53 -24.73 -12.70 10.80
N SER A 54 -24.40 -12.06 11.93
CA SER A 54 -23.53 -10.87 11.94
C SER A 54 -22.08 -11.16 11.52
N LEU A 55 -21.70 -12.44 11.40
CA LEU A 55 -20.39 -12.88 10.92
C LEU A 55 -20.42 -13.35 9.45
N LEU A 56 -21.60 -13.38 8.83
CA LEU A 56 -21.75 -13.77 7.43
C LEU A 56 -21.52 -12.59 6.50
N SER A 57 -21.12 -12.88 5.26
CA SER A 57 -21.13 -11.88 4.19
C SER A 57 -22.53 -11.30 4.01
N LEU A 58 -22.63 -10.06 3.51
CA LEU A 58 -23.90 -9.42 3.18
C LEU A 58 -24.82 -10.34 2.34
N ARG A 59 -24.25 -11.07 1.37
CA ARG A 59 -25.00 -12.00 0.51
C ARG A 59 -25.50 -13.23 1.26
N ASP A 60 -24.68 -13.83 2.11
CA ASP A 60 -25.06 -15.05 2.83
C ASP A 60 -26.01 -14.76 3.99
N ALA A 61 -25.85 -13.61 4.63
CA ALA A 61 -26.81 -13.09 5.60
C ALA A 61 -28.18 -12.82 4.93
N ALA A 62 -28.20 -12.25 3.72
CA ALA A 62 -29.44 -12.07 2.95
C ALA A 62 -30.10 -13.42 2.59
N ARG A 63 -29.31 -14.43 2.20
CA ARG A 63 -29.82 -15.78 1.92
C ARG A 63 -30.38 -16.46 3.16
N ALA A 64 -29.69 -16.33 4.30
CA ALA A 64 -30.17 -16.83 5.58
C ALA A 64 -31.46 -16.12 6.03
N ALA A 65 -31.64 -14.84 5.68
CA ALA A 65 -32.88 -14.12 5.95
C ALA A 65 -34.11 -14.75 5.28
N CYS A 66 -33.93 -15.43 4.13
CA CYS A 66 -35.03 -16.10 3.42
C CYS A 66 -35.53 -17.36 4.12
N VAL A 67 -34.76 -17.96 5.03
CA VAL A 67 -35.10 -19.27 5.61
C VAL A 67 -35.85 -19.19 6.95
N SER A 68 -35.87 -18.03 7.61
CA SER A 68 -36.57 -17.85 8.89
C SER A 68 -36.85 -16.39 9.21
N HIS A 69 -38.01 -16.10 9.82
CA HIS A 69 -38.33 -14.77 10.36
C HIS A 69 -37.32 -14.29 11.41
N LEU A 70 -36.67 -15.20 12.13
CA LEU A 70 -35.67 -14.84 13.12
C LEU A 70 -34.41 -14.27 12.43
N PHE A 71 -33.97 -14.94 11.37
CA PHE A 71 -32.86 -14.50 10.53
C PHE A 71 -33.21 -13.27 9.70
N GLN A 72 -34.45 -13.14 9.26
CA GLN A 72 -34.95 -11.91 8.63
C GLN A 72 -34.85 -10.70 9.57
N ARG A 73 -35.14 -10.88 10.87
CA ARG A 73 -34.98 -9.81 11.87
C ARG A 73 -33.50 -9.50 12.11
N SER A 74 -32.64 -10.52 12.18
CA SER A 74 -31.18 -10.34 12.31
C SER A 74 -30.60 -9.57 11.13
N TRP A 75 -31.01 -9.92 9.91
CA TRP A 75 -30.61 -9.24 8.67
C TRP A 75 -30.93 -7.74 8.65
N LYS A 76 -32.06 -7.34 9.24
CA LYS A 76 -32.45 -5.92 9.33
C LYS A 76 -31.54 -5.08 10.25
N CYS A 77 -30.71 -5.73 11.05
CA CYS A 77 -29.75 -5.12 11.98
C CYS A 77 -28.33 -5.66 11.71
N HIS A 78 -28.04 -6.03 10.46
CA HIS A 78 -26.73 -6.52 10.09
C HIS A 78 -25.70 -5.40 10.28
N PRO A 79 -24.58 -5.65 10.98
CA PRO A 79 -23.66 -4.57 11.35
C PRO A 79 -22.78 -4.11 10.19
N ASP A 80 -22.49 -4.98 9.22
CA ASP A 80 -21.62 -4.67 8.08
C ASP A 80 -22.44 -4.62 6.78
N LEU A 81 -22.42 -3.46 6.13
CA LEU A 81 -23.05 -3.24 4.83
C LEU A 81 -21.96 -2.88 3.81
N THR A 82 -21.33 -3.89 3.24
CA THR A 82 -20.35 -3.74 2.16
C THR A 82 -21.00 -3.98 0.80
N PHE A 83 -21.03 -2.93 -0.01
CA PHE A 83 -21.54 -2.91 -1.38
C PHE A 83 -20.38 -2.65 -2.32
N SER A 84 -20.14 -3.63 -3.19
CA SER A 84 -19.11 -3.65 -4.21
C SER A 84 -19.64 -4.44 -5.40
N LYS A 85 -18.94 -4.36 -6.51
CA LYS A 85 -19.28 -5.13 -7.70
C LYS A 85 -19.37 -6.64 -7.42
N GLU A 86 -18.47 -7.18 -6.61
CA GLU A 86 -18.42 -8.61 -6.26
C GLU A 86 -19.55 -9.04 -5.31
N THR A 87 -19.90 -8.17 -4.36
CA THR A 87 -20.97 -8.44 -3.40
C THR A 87 -22.36 -8.35 -4.04
N ILE A 88 -22.55 -7.43 -4.99
CA ILE A 88 -23.82 -7.20 -5.68
C ILE A 88 -24.01 -8.12 -6.90
N PHE A 89 -23.00 -8.26 -7.76
CA PHE A 89 -23.09 -9.07 -8.96
C PHE A 89 -22.49 -10.46 -8.75
N ASN A 90 -23.10 -11.47 -9.37
CA ASN A 90 -22.51 -12.80 -9.45
C ASN A 90 -21.54 -12.79 -10.64
N GLU A 91 -20.26 -13.13 -10.44
CA GLU A 91 -19.18 -13.20 -11.44
C GLU A 91 -19.64 -13.69 -12.84
N ASN A 92 -20.51 -14.71 -12.86
CA ASN A 92 -21.03 -15.34 -14.08
C ASN A 92 -21.96 -14.46 -14.94
N LEU A 93 -22.55 -13.38 -14.39
CA LEU A 93 -23.40 -12.46 -15.14
C LEU A 93 -22.61 -11.28 -15.72
N TYR A 94 -21.49 -10.90 -15.09
CA TYR A 94 -20.70 -9.75 -15.52
C TYR A 94 -19.88 -10.06 -16.77
N ARG A 95 -19.35 -11.30 -16.88
CA ARG A 95 -18.50 -11.73 -18.01
C ARG A 95 -19.29 -12.08 -19.28
N LYS A 96 -20.60 -12.38 -19.18
CA LYS A 96 -21.41 -12.86 -20.32
C LYS A 96 -21.91 -11.78 -21.28
N ASN A 97 -21.83 -10.49 -20.91
CA ASN A 97 -22.33 -9.38 -21.73
C ASN A 97 -21.20 -8.52 -22.29
N LYS A 98 -20.10 -9.14 -22.73
CA LYS A 98 -18.99 -8.46 -23.44
C LYS A 98 -19.22 -8.39 -24.96
N THR A 99 -20.44 -8.65 -25.40
CA THR A 99 -20.84 -8.59 -26.81
C THR A 99 -22.07 -7.69 -26.96
N SER A 100 -21.91 -6.63 -27.75
CA SER A 100 -22.87 -5.59 -28.20
C SER A 100 -23.21 -4.42 -27.23
N ASP A 101 -23.01 -3.19 -27.74
CA ASP A 101 -23.26 -1.85 -27.19
C ASP A 101 -22.88 -1.58 -25.72
N GLU A 102 -21.65 -1.10 -25.52
CA GLU A 102 -21.08 -0.82 -24.21
C GLU A 102 -21.84 0.28 -23.44
N THR A 103 -22.34 1.32 -24.12
CA THR A 103 -22.99 2.48 -23.49
C THR A 103 -24.38 2.15 -22.95
N THR A 104 -25.22 1.42 -23.70
CA THR A 104 -26.58 1.03 -23.25
C THR A 104 -26.52 -0.07 -22.19
N SER A 105 -25.51 -0.95 -22.25
CA SER A 105 -25.26 -2.01 -21.27
C SER A 105 -24.87 -1.46 -19.89
N ASN A 106 -24.09 -0.37 -19.85
CA ASN A 106 -23.61 0.23 -18.60
C ASN A 106 -24.72 0.97 -17.83
N GLY A 107 -25.55 1.78 -18.52
CA GLY A 107 -26.69 2.45 -17.87
C GLY A 107 -27.71 1.46 -17.24
N VAL A 108 -27.95 0.31 -17.87
CA VAL A 108 -28.84 -0.73 -17.31
C VAL A 108 -28.22 -1.41 -16.08
N LYS A 109 -26.90 -1.63 -16.06
CA LYS A 109 -26.18 -2.18 -14.90
C LYS A 109 -26.22 -1.18 -13.73
N ALA A 110 -25.97 0.10 -13.99
CA ALA A 110 -26.02 1.16 -13.00
C ALA A 110 -27.42 1.27 -12.36
N LEU A 111 -28.49 1.31 -13.17
CA LEU A 111 -29.87 1.32 -12.66
C LEU A 111 -30.21 0.09 -11.81
N ARG A 112 -29.68 -1.08 -12.18
CA ARG A 112 -29.87 -2.31 -11.41
C ARG A 112 -29.14 -2.25 -10.08
N LEU A 113 -27.90 -1.77 -10.06
CA LEU A 113 -27.13 -1.54 -8.84
C LEU A 113 -27.87 -0.57 -7.91
N VAL A 114 -28.31 0.58 -8.45
CA VAL A 114 -29.05 1.59 -7.69
C VAL A 114 -30.29 0.99 -7.03
N ARG A 115 -31.07 0.21 -7.79
CA ARG A 115 -32.27 -0.47 -7.27
C ARG A 115 -31.95 -1.47 -6.18
N ILE A 116 -30.89 -2.26 -6.33
CA ILE A 116 -30.49 -3.27 -5.34
C ILE A 116 -30.05 -2.59 -4.03
N ILE A 117 -29.13 -1.62 -4.11
CA ILE A 117 -28.62 -0.91 -2.94
C ILE A 117 -29.77 -0.19 -2.23
N TYR A 118 -30.58 0.58 -2.97
CA TYR A 118 -31.72 1.28 -2.40
C TYR A 118 -32.70 0.31 -1.72
N HIS A 119 -32.99 -0.84 -2.33
CA HIS A 119 -33.89 -1.83 -1.73
C HIS A 119 -33.31 -2.46 -0.46
N ILE A 120 -32.00 -2.75 -0.43
CA ILE A 120 -31.33 -3.27 0.76
C ILE A 120 -31.35 -2.22 1.87
N LEU A 121 -30.90 -1.00 1.59
CA LEU A 121 -30.83 0.07 2.59
C LEU A 121 -32.20 0.46 3.14
N LYS A 122 -33.23 0.50 2.29
CA LYS A 122 -34.61 0.79 2.72
C LYS A 122 -35.21 -0.31 3.59
N ASN A 123 -34.85 -1.57 3.33
CA ASN A 123 -35.30 -2.71 4.14
C ASN A 123 -34.44 -2.93 5.38
N HIS A 124 -33.20 -2.43 5.36
CA HIS A 124 -32.35 -2.36 6.52
C HIS A 124 -32.93 -1.33 7.49
N SER A 125 -32.96 -1.64 8.79
CA SER A 125 -33.46 -0.67 9.76
C SER A 125 -32.52 0.54 9.92
N GLY A 126 -31.29 0.44 9.40
CA GLY A 126 -30.17 1.36 9.61
C GLY A 126 -29.62 1.34 11.04
N ASN A 127 -30.37 0.79 12.00
CA ASN A 127 -29.99 0.73 13.39
C ASN A 127 -29.05 -0.46 13.62
N GLY A 128 -27.91 -0.21 14.26
CA GLY A 128 -26.90 -1.22 14.53
C GLY A 128 -25.89 -1.46 13.40
N VAL A 129 -25.96 -0.68 12.30
CA VAL A 129 -24.88 -0.65 11.31
C VAL A 129 -23.63 -0.08 11.98
N LYS A 130 -22.55 -0.85 11.94
CA LYS A 130 -21.22 -0.49 12.42
C LYS A 130 -20.30 -0.11 11.26
N ALA A 131 -20.41 -0.78 10.11
CA ALA A 131 -19.58 -0.51 8.95
C ALA A 131 -20.46 -0.34 7.70
N LEU A 132 -20.22 0.72 6.96
CA LEU A 132 -20.78 0.95 5.63
C LEU A 132 -19.65 1.15 4.64
N ARG A 133 -19.58 0.32 3.61
CA ARG A 133 -18.61 0.43 2.52
C ARG A 133 -19.35 0.46 1.18
N LEU A 134 -19.15 1.51 0.41
CA LEU A 134 -19.76 1.73 -0.90
C LEU A 134 -18.65 1.88 -1.94
N GLU A 135 -18.40 0.81 -2.70
CA GLU A 135 -17.42 0.75 -3.79
C GLU A 135 -18.15 0.80 -5.14
N ILE A 136 -18.03 1.92 -5.85
CA ILE A 136 -18.83 2.23 -7.04
C ILE A 136 -17.91 2.60 -8.21
N ASP A 137 -17.73 1.65 -9.14
CA ASP A 137 -16.83 1.81 -10.30
C ASP A 137 -17.42 2.67 -11.45
N ASP A 138 -18.74 2.76 -11.60
CA ASP A 138 -19.41 3.39 -12.75
C ASP A 138 -20.41 4.45 -12.29
N VAL A 139 -19.85 5.54 -11.75
CA VAL A 139 -20.64 6.62 -11.14
C VAL A 139 -21.23 7.57 -12.19
N ALA A 140 -20.64 7.66 -13.39
CA ALA A 140 -21.14 8.51 -14.48
C ALA A 140 -22.62 8.23 -14.85
N ASN A 141 -23.11 7.02 -14.55
CA ASN A 141 -24.48 6.59 -14.77
C ASN A 141 -25.38 6.64 -13.53
N ILE A 142 -24.89 7.17 -12.40
CA ILE A 142 -25.58 7.25 -11.11
C ILE A 142 -25.72 8.72 -10.70
N SER A 143 -26.97 9.16 -10.51
CA SER A 143 -27.20 10.52 -10.00
C SER A 143 -26.77 10.66 -8.54
N ALA A 144 -26.10 11.78 -8.21
CA ALA A 144 -25.70 12.17 -6.85
C ALA A 144 -26.82 12.08 -5.81
N CYS A 145 -28.08 12.27 -6.20
CA CYS A 145 -29.23 12.15 -5.28
C CYS A 145 -29.36 10.74 -4.67
N TYR A 146 -29.04 9.68 -5.43
CA TYR A 146 -29.11 8.32 -4.93
C TYR A 146 -28.02 8.05 -3.89
N LEU A 147 -26.80 8.55 -4.09
CA LEU A 147 -25.71 8.44 -3.13
C LEU A 147 -26.10 9.14 -1.81
N ASN A 148 -26.65 10.35 -1.89
CA ASN A 148 -27.13 11.08 -0.71
C ASN A 148 -28.22 10.31 0.03
N ASP A 149 -29.21 9.76 -0.68
CA ASP A 149 -30.27 8.95 -0.09
C ASP A 149 -29.71 7.71 0.62
N TRP A 150 -28.72 7.04 0.03
CA TRP A 150 -28.08 5.87 0.62
C TRP A 150 -27.36 6.21 1.92
N LEU A 151 -26.56 7.28 1.89
CA LEU A 151 -25.86 7.78 3.07
C LEU A 151 -26.86 8.15 4.18
N HIS A 152 -27.96 8.84 3.85
CA HIS A 152 -28.99 9.19 4.83
C HIS A 152 -29.73 7.98 5.41
N LEU A 153 -29.92 6.91 4.64
CA LEU A 153 -30.57 5.68 5.13
C LEU A 153 -29.65 4.85 6.03
N ALA A 154 -28.36 4.78 5.68
CA ALA A 154 -27.41 3.87 6.29
C ALA A 154 -26.64 4.49 7.46
N VAL A 155 -26.26 5.76 7.38
CA VAL A 155 -25.43 6.42 8.38
C VAL A 155 -26.30 6.90 9.55
N LYS A 156 -26.25 6.15 10.64
CA LYS A 156 -26.97 6.41 11.89
C LYS A 156 -26.01 6.40 13.09
N PRO A 157 -26.43 6.89 14.27
CA PRO A 157 -25.60 6.80 15.48
C PRO A 157 -25.13 5.37 15.76
N GLY A 158 -23.84 5.19 16.02
CA GLY A 158 -23.22 3.89 16.27
C GLY A 158 -22.39 3.33 15.10
N ILE A 159 -22.37 4.01 13.96
CA ILE A 159 -21.44 3.67 12.87
C ILE A 159 -20.00 3.95 13.29
N GLU A 160 -19.11 3.00 13.03
CA GLU A 160 -17.70 3.02 13.38
C GLU A 160 -16.82 3.15 12.13
N GLU A 161 -17.27 2.65 10.98
CA GLU A 161 -16.52 2.66 9.72
C GLU A 161 -17.41 3.17 8.57
N LEU A 162 -16.89 4.15 7.82
CA LEU A 162 -17.54 4.68 6.63
C LEU A 162 -16.53 4.76 5.48
N ALA A 163 -16.74 3.97 4.43
CA ALA A 163 -15.98 4.06 3.19
C ALA A 163 -16.90 4.39 2.02
N LEU A 164 -16.62 5.49 1.34
CA LEU A 164 -17.23 5.84 0.06
C LEU A 164 -16.11 5.89 -0.99
N LEU A 165 -16.00 4.81 -1.76
CA LEU A 165 -14.98 4.63 -2.76
C LEU A 165 -15.60 4.77 -4.16
N LEU A 166 -15.54 5.99 -4.69
CA LEU A 166 -16.00 6.32 -6.04
C LEU A 166 -14.83 6.24 -7.01
N HIS A 167 -15.10 5.82 -8.25
CA HIS A 167 -14.15 5.87 -9.35
C HIS A 167 -14.59 6.96 -10.34
N ASP A 168 -13.67 7.87 -10.67
CA ASP A 168 -13.83 8.93 -11.69
C ASP A 168 -14.95 9.98 -11.48
N ASP A 169 -15.56 10.11 -10.29
CA ASP A 169 -16.63 11.11 -10.02
C ASP A 169 -16.18 12.35 -9.21
N LEU A 170 -15.35 13.17 -9.83
CA LEU A 170 -14.77 14.34 -9.19
C LEU A 170 -15.79 15.45 -8.83
N ASP A 171 -17.02 15.39 -9.35
CA ASP A 171 -18.05 16.42 -9.15
C ASP A 171 -19.01 16.12 -7.97
N TYR A 172 -18.98 14.90 -7.42
CA TYR A 172 -19.87 14.53 -6.32
C TYR A 172 -19.52 15.27 -5.03
N ASN A 173 -20.47 16.05 -4.51
CA ASN A 173 -20.33 16.74 -3.23
C ASN A 173 -20.75 15.85 -2.06
N PHE A 174 -19.79 15.38 -1.29
CA PHE A 174 -20.05 14.55 -0.10
C PHE A 174 -20.83 15.35 0.97
N PRO A 175 -22.01 14.88 1.39
CA PRO A 175 -22.83 15.57 2.38
C PRO A 175 -22.29 15.33 3.79
N TYR A 176 -21.30 16.13 4.23
CA TYR A 176 -20.70 16.02 5.56
C TYR A 176 -21.72 16.12 6.71
N SER A 177 -22.89 16.72 6.48
CA SER A 177 -24.01 16.79 7.43
C SER A 177 -24.53 15.42 7.87
N VAL A 178 -24.34 14.38 7.06
CA VAL A 178 -24.67 12.99 7.39
C VAL A 178 -23.86 12.51 8.60
N LEU A 179 -22.65 13.02 8.78
CA LEU A 179 -21.79 12.69 9.92
C LEU A 179 -22.24 13.44 11.20
N LEU A 180 -22.88 14.60 11.06
CA LEU A 180 -23.31 15.44 12.18
C LEU A 180 -24.54 14.90 12.94
N ASN A 181 -25.24 13.90 12.40
CA ASN A 181 -26.45 13.31 12.98
C ASN A 181 -26.18 12.35 14.17
N GLY A 182 -25.25 12.69 15.06
CA GLY A 182 -24.91 11.91 16.26
C GLY A 182 -24.00 10.70 16.01
N SER A 183 -23.54 10.49 14.77
CA SER A 183 -22.60 9.43 14.37
C SER A 183 -21.13 9.85 14.41
N ALA A 184 -20.83 11.15 14.29
CA ALA A 184 -19.43 11.60 14.20
C ALA A 184 -18.54 11.18 15.37
N ASN A 185 -19.09 11.11 16.60
CA ASN A 185 -18.32 10.68 17.77
C ASN A 185 -18.09 9.16 17.83
N THR A 186 -18.69 8.36 16.95
CA THR A 186 -18.48 6.90 16.92
C THR A 186 -17.58 6.45 15.78
N ILE A 187 -17.44 7.27 14.72
CA ILE A 187 -16.61 6.96 13.56
C ILE A 187 -15.14 6.89 13.98
N ARG A 188 -14.50 5.78 13.60
CA ARG A 188 -13.09 5.47 13.79
C ARG A 188 -12.33 5.42 12.47
N ASP A 189 -12.97 4.92 11.41
CA ASP A 189 -12.38 4.83 10.06
C ASP A 189 -13.27 5.61 9.07
N LEU A 190 -12.70 6.62 8.41
CA LEU A 190 -13.33 7.38 7.34
C LEU A 190 -12.48 7.31 6.08
N ARG A 191 -13.03 6.74 5.01
CA ARG A 191 -12.39 6.65 3.69
C ARG A 191 -13.26 7.29 2.64
N LEU A 192 -12.70 8.26 1.91
CA LEU A 192 -13.39 8.93 0.82
C LEU A 192 -12.48 8.89 -0.41
N SER A 193 -13.00 8.46 -1.56
CA SER A 193 -12.32 8.57 -2.84
C SER A 193 -13.13 9.32 -3.89
N SER A 194 -12.43 10.05 -4.78
CA SER A 194 -12.95 10.76 -5.95
C SER A 194 -14.25 11.52 -5.63
N CYS A 195 -14.18 12.52 -4.75
CA CYS A 195 -15.32 13.37 -4.40
C CYS A 195 -14.89 14.74 -3.84
N VAL A 196 -15.84 15.66 -3.73
CA VAL A 196 -15.67 16.97 -3.10
C VAL A 196 -16.05 16.89 -1.62
N PHE A 197 -15.13 17.26 -0.74
CA PHE A 197 -15.34 17.23 0.71
C PHE A 197 -14.97 18.58 1.36
N ARG A 198 -16.00 19.35 1.71
CA ARG A 198 -15.87 20.73 2.24
C ARG A 198 -16.44 20.85 3.65
N PRO A 199 -15.71 20.38 4.68
CA PRO A 199 -16.17 20.50 6.07
C PRO A 199 -16.16 21.97 6.52
N VAL A 200 -17.28 22.45 7.07
CA VAL A 200 -17.40 23.85 7.54
C VAL A 200 -16.81 24.01 8.95
N ALA A 201 -16.32 25.22 9.27
CA ALA A 201 -15.84 25.58 10.61
C ALA A 201 -16.88 25.24 11.70
N GLY A 202 -16.54 24.29 12.57
CA GLY A 202 -17.44 23.69 13.58
C GLY A 202 -17.60 22.17 13.44
N PHE A 203 -17.41 21.64 12.21
CA PHE A 203 -17.41 20.21 11.90
C PHE A 203 -16.31 19.43 12.65
N SER A 204 -15.17 20.07 12.89
CA SER A 204 -14.01 19.48 13.55
C SER A 204 -14.34 18.88 14.92
N SER A 205 -15.21 19.54 15.70
CA SER A 205 -15.57 19.11 17.06
C SER A 205 -16.21 17.72 17.16
N CYS A 206 -16.59 17.13 16.03
CA CYS A 206 -17.43 15.96 15.93
C CYS A 206 -16.65 14.64 15.72
N LEU A 207 -15.44 14.64 15.14
CA LEU A 207 -14.70 13.41 14.78
C LEU A 207 -13.64 13.00 15.84
N ARG A 208 -14.01 13.07 17.12
CA ARG A 208 -13.06 12.85 18.23
C ARG A 208 -12.54 11.41 18.36
N SER A 209 -13.32 10.45 17.86
CA SER A 209 -12.99 9.02 17.91
C SER A 209 -12.31 8.52 16.65
N LEU A 210 -12.07 9.39 15.66
CA LEU A 210 -11.45 9.03 14.39
C LEU A 210 -10.01 8.58 14.63
N THR A 211 -9.71 7.34 14.27
CA THR A 211 -8.38 6.72 14.38
C THR A 211 -7.67 6.63 13.03
N SER A 212 -8.41 6.48 11.93
CA SER A 212 -7.87 6.43 10.57
C SER A 212 -8.69 7.34 9.63
N LEU A 213 -7.98 8.14 8.83
CA LEU A 213 -8.55 9.00 7.79
C LEU A 213 -7.81 8.76 6.47
N GLU A 214 -8.55 8.30 5.47
CA GLU A 214 -8.03 8.04 4.12
C GLU A 214 -8.79 8.90 3.10
N LEU A 215 -8.07 9.78 2.39
CA LEU A 215 -8.63 10.64 1.35
C LEU A 215 -7.86 10.41 0.05
N SER A 216 -8.53 9.91 -0.99
CA SER A 216 -7.93 9.67 -2.32
C SER A 216 -8.65 10.45 -3.40
N GLU A 217 -7.96 11.28 -4.18
CA GLU A 217 -8.58 12.13 -5.22
C GLU A 217 -9.72 13.02 -4.69
N VAL A 218 -9.62 13.42 -3.42
CA VAL A 218 -10.63 14.26 -2.75
C VAL A 218 -10.31 15.75 -2.92
N TYR A 219 -11.31 16.54 -3.30
CA TYR A 219 -11.21 18.01 -3.35
C TYR A 219 -11.46 18.58 -1.96
N ILE A 220 -10.37 18.79 -1.24
CA ILE A 220 -10.29 19.42 0.07
C ILE A 220 -9.07 20.33 0.12
N THR A 221 -9.23 21.53 0.67
CA THR A 221 -8.11 22.46 0.87
C THR A 221 -7.33 22.12 2.14
N GLY A 222 -6.07 22.57 2.21
CA GLY A 222 -5.24 22.37 3.42
C GLY A 222 -5.83 22.98 4.69
N ASP A 223 -6.54 24.10 4.59
CA ASP A 223 -7.19 24.76 5.73
C ASP A 223 -8.44 23.99 6.21
N GLU A 224 -9.23 23.43 5.28
CA GLU A 224 -10.38 22.57 5.61
C GLU A 224 -9.94 21.28 6.30
N LEU A 225 -8.87 20.64 5.79
CA LEU A 225 -8.26 19.47 6.43
C LEU A 225 -7.69 19.85 7.80
N GLY A 226 -6.96 20.97 7.91
CA GLY A 226 -6.43 21.46 9.17
C GLY A 226 -7.51 21.70 10.23
N CYS A 227 -8.68 22.20 9.80
CA CYS A 227 -9.84 22.31 10.67
C CYS A 227 -10.27 20.93 11.19
N LEU A 228 -10.44 19.94 10.32
CA LEU A 228 -10.81 18.58 10.71
C LEU A 228 -9.81 17.99 11.72
N LEU A 229 -8.51 18.09 11.44
CA LEU A 229 -7.43 17.55 12.26
C LEU A 229 -7.33 18.21 13.65
N SER A 230 -7.77 19.46 13.80
CA SER A 230 -7.68 20.20 15.07
C SER A 230 -8.42 19.57 16.26
N SER A 231 -9.31 18.61 16.00
CA SER A 231 -10.19 17.99 17.01
C SER A 231 -10.20 16.46 16.99
N SER A 232 -9.42 15.84 16.09
CA SER A 232 -9.32 14.38 15.93
C SER A 232 -8.24 13.78 16.85
N PHE A 233 -8.36 13.95 18.16
CA PHE A 233 -7.31 13.57 19.12
C PHE A 233 -6.97 12.08 19.15
N ALA A 234 -7.87 11.22 18.65
CA ALA A 234 -7.67 9.79 18.56
C ALA A 234 -6.96 9.34 17.28
N LEU A 235 -6.64 10.26 16.36
CA LEU A 235 -6.10 9.92 15.04
C LEU A 235 -4.72 9.28 15.16
N GLU A 236 -4.59 8.09 14.59
CA GLU A 236 -3.39 7.25 14.56
C GLU A 236 -2.78 7.22 13.15
N GLU A 237 -3.63 7.25 12.11
CA GLU A 237 -3.25 7.15 10.71
C GLU A 237 -3.91 8.26 9.86
N LEU A 238 -3.11 8.92 9.02
CA LEU A 238 -3.57 9.86 8.01
C LEU A 238 -2.98 9.49 6.64
N VAL A 239 -3.85 9.16 5.70
CA VAL A 239 -3.49 8.81 4.32
C VAL A 239 -4.13 9.83 3.36
N LEU A 240 -3.30 10.48 2.54
CA LEU A 240 -3.71 11.42 1.51
C LEU A 240 -3.14 10.96 0.18
N ALA A 241 -3.98 10.73 -0.82
CA ALA A 241 -3.56 10.34 -2.15
C ALA A 241 -4.21 11.26 -3.20
N TYR A 242 -3.44 11.76 -4.17
CA TYR A 242 -3.95 12.53 -5.32
C TYR A 242 -4.84 13.75 -4.97
N CYS A 243 -4.72 14.31 -3.77
CA CYS A 243 -5.50 15.48 -3.34
C CYS A 243 -4.90 16.79 -3.91
N LYS A 244 -5.49 17.29 -5.00
CA LYS A 244 -4.95 18.41 -5.79
C LYS A 244 -5.14 19.80 -5.19
N GLU A 245 -6.09 20.00 -4.27
CA GLU A 245 -6.33 21.32 -3.67
C GLU A 245 -5.49 21.60 -2.41
N ILE A 246 -4.75 20.60 -1.92
CA ILE A 246 -3.90 20.75 -0.74
C ILE A 246 -2.56 21.35 -1.18
N THR A 247 -2.38 22.65 -0.94
CA THR A 247 -1.11 23.36 -1.18
C THR A 247 -0.18 23.33 0.03
N CYS A 248 -0.74 23.35 1.24
CA CYS A 248 0.00 23.28 2.49
C CYS A 248 -0.69 22.36 3.49
N LEU A 249 0.02 21.31 3.93
CA LEU A 249 -0.45 20.37 4.93
C LEU A 249 0.13 20.73 6.30
N LYS A 250 -0.74 21.04 7.26
CA LYS A 250 -0.38 21.38 8.64
C LYS A 250 -0.96 20.38 9.62
N ILE A 251 -0.12 19.51 10.16
CA ILE A 251 -0.50 18.55 11.20
C ILE A 251 -0.30 19.20 12.58
N PRO A 252 -1.38 19.40 13.37
CA PRO A 252 -1.30 20.12 14.63
C PRO A 252 -0.71 19.26 15.76
N CYS A 253 -0.10 19.91 16.75
CA CYS A 253 0.52 19.24 17.90
C CYS A 253 -0.45 18.50 18.82
N VAL A 254 -1.76 18.72 18.67
CA VAL A 254 -2.78 18.03 19.46
C VAL A 254 -2.95 16.57 19.07
N LEU A 255 -2.44 16.16 17.90
CA LEU A 255 -2.47 14.78 17.41
C LEU A 255 -1.37 13.96 18.07
N GLN A 256 -1.57 13.65 19.34
CA GLN A 256 -0.62 12.91 20.18
C GLN A 256 -0.54 11.43 19.82
N ARG A 257 -1.52 10.88 19.10
CA ARG A 257 -1.56 9.46 18.72
C ARG A 257 -1.16 9.20 17.28
N LEU A 258 -0.98 10.24 16.47
CA LEU A 258 -0.67 10.10 15.06
C LEU A 258 0.72 9.49 14.92
N SER A 259 0.76 8.22 14.52
CA SER A 259 1.98 7.44 14.31
C SER A 259 2.32 7.30 12.84
N GLN A 260 1.34 7.41 11.94
CA GLN A 260 1.54 7.20 10.51
C GLN A 260 0.95 8.35 9.68
N LEU A 261 1.78 8.90 8.79
CA LEU A 261 1.39 9.89 7.80
C LEU A 261 1.86 9.41 6.42
N VAL A 262 0.91 9.14 5.53
CA VAL A 262 1.16 8.75 4.14
C VAL A 262 0.60 9.84 3.23
N VAL A 263 1.44 10.37 2.33
CA VAL A 263 1.05 11.39 1.36
C VAL A 263 1.56 10.99 -0.01
N THR A 264 0.65 10.79 -0.97
CA THR A 264 0.94 10.25 -2.30
C THR A 264 0.42 11.17 -3.39
N ASP A 265 1.30 11.61 -4.29
CA ASP A 265 1.02 12.31 -5.55
C ASP A 265 0.04 13.50 -5.43
N CYS A 266 0.14 14.27 -4.35
CA CYS A 266 -0.55 15.55 -4.22
C CYS A 266 0.15 16.65 -5.06
N GLU A 267 -0.23 16.77 -6.34
CA GLU A 267 0.46 17.58 -7.36
C GLU A 267 0.79 19.04 -6.96
N ASN A 268 -0.13 19.72 -6.25
CA ASN A 268 0.04 21.13 -5.88
C ASN A 268 0.60 21.34 -4.47
N LEU A 269 0.99 20.27 -3.77
CA LEU A 269 1.50 20.35 -2.42
C LEU A 269 2.91 20.96 -2.43
N GLU A 270 3.11 22.03 -1.68
CA GLU A 270 4.41 22.73 -1.57
C GLU A 270 5.05 22.55 -0.19
N VAL A 271 4.22 22.41 0.86
CA VAL A 271 4.69 22.46 2.26
C VAL A 271 4.04 21.39 3.16
N ILE A 272 4.90 20.51 3.67
CA ILE A 272 4.86 19.56 4.79
C ILE A 272 5.08 20.16 6.18
N LYS A 273 4.10 20.45 7.04
CA LYS A 273 4.40 20.88 8.44
C LYS A 273 3.72 20.00 9.46
N SER A 274 4.49 19.21 10.20
CA SER A 274 3.96 18.37 11.27
C SER A 274 4.56 18.68 12.64
N LYS A 275 3.65 18.94 13.59
CA LYS A 275 3.97 19.13 15.02
C LYS A 275 3.49 17.96 15.87
N ALA A 276 3.05 16.86 15.27
CA ALA A 276 2.64 15.66 16.00
C ALA A 276 3.87 15.03 16.68
N PRO A 277 3.83 14.78 18.00
CA PRO A 277 5.02 14.39 18.75
C PRO A 277 5.39 12.90 18.66
N ASN A 278 4.48 12.04 18.19
CA ASN A 278 4.68 10.59 18.17
C ASN A 278 4.59 10.01 16.74
N LEU A 279 4.91 10.83 15.73
CA LEU A 279 4.90 10.41 14.33
C LEU A 279 6.13 9.52 14.07
N THR A 280 5.91 8.22 13.89
CA THR A 280 6.98 7.22 13.70
C THR A 280 7.23 6.91 12.23
N VAL A 281 6.17 6.85 11.44
CA VAL A 281 6.19 6.51 10.01
C VAL A 281 5.76 7.72 9.21
N PHE A 282 6.63 8.18 8.30
CA PHE A 282 6.30 9.19 7.31
C PHE A 282 6.62 8.67 5.91
N GLU A 283 5.58 8.45 5.12
CA GLU A 283 5.69 8.03 3.73
C GLU A 283 5.27 9.19 2.82
N TYR A 284 6.15 9.57 1.91
CA TYR A 284 5.88 10.62 0.95
C TYR A 284 6.19 10.13 -0.45
N THR A 285 5.18 10.14 -1.32
CA THR A 285 5.33 9.95 -2.76
C THR A 285 4.92 11.24 -3.48
N GLY A 286 5.77 11.85 -4.30
CA GLY A 286 5.39 13.03 -5.08
C GLY A 286 6.55 13.96 -5.42
N GLY A 287 6.25 15.20 -5.83
CA GLY A 287 7.26 16.20 -6.22
C GLY A 287 8.15 16.71 -5.07
N VAL A 288 8.97 17.71 -5.37
CA VAL A 288 9.86 18.33 -4.35
C VAL A 288 9.04 19.23 -3.42
N VAL A 289 8.97 18.88 -2.13
CA VAL A 289 8.16 19.58 -1.10
C VAL A 289 9.03 20.03 0.06
N GLU A 290 8.77 21.20 0.66
CA GLU A 290 9.41 21.58 1.93
C GLU A 290 8.72 20.81 3.06
N VAL A 291 9.40 19.88 3.73
CA VAL A 291 8.83 19.17 4.87
C VAL A 291 9.54 19.51 6.18
N SER A 292 8.78 19.68 7.25
CA SER A 292 9.27 19.97 8.60
C SER A 292 8.47 19.10 9.54
N ILE A 293 9.12 18.08 10.08
CA ILE A 293 8.52 17.13 11.02
C ILE A 293 9.30 17.24 12.32
N GLY A 294 8.60 17.21 13.45
CA GLY A 294 9.24 17.28 14.76
C GLY A 294 10.28 16.17 15.00
N ASP A 295 11.04 16.31 16.08
CA ASP A 295 12.22 15.49 16.44
C ASP A 295 11.98 13.98 16.62
N ALA A 296 10.75 13.47 16.46
CA ALA A 296 10.35 12.11 16.81
C ALA A 296 10.32 11.09 15.65
N VAL A 297 10.58 11.51 14.41
CA VAL A 297 10.52 10.61 13.24
C VAL A 297 11.75 9.71 13.18
N LEU A 298 11.50 8.40 13.16
CA LEU A 298 12.53 7.38 13.13
C LEU A 298 12.67 6.73 11.74
N ASP A 299 11.56 6.58 11.01
CA ASP A 299 11.53 5.90 9.71
C ASP A 299 10.83 6.77 8.65
N ILE A 300 11.49 6.93 7.51
CA ILE A 300 10.97 7.70 6.37
C ILE A 300 11.14 6.89 5.09
N MET A 301 10.03 6.77 4.35
CA MET A 301 10.04 6.30 2.97
C MET A 301 9.68 7.46 2.06
N ILE A 302 10.59 7.83 1.16
CA ILE A 302 10.35 8.85 0.14
C ILE A 302 10.47 8.21 -1.24
N SER A 303 9.39 8.33 -2.00
CA SER A 303 9.36 8.02 -3.41
C SER A 303 9.10 9.30 -4.19
N ALA A 304 9.75 9.52 -5.32
CA ALA A 304 9.25 10.51 -6.28
C ALA A 304 9.44 9.96 -7.68
N SER A 305 8.32 9.82 -8.37
CA SER A 305 8.32 9.59 -9.80
C SER A 305 8.68 10.91 -10.52
N GLY A 306 9.58 10.85 -11.50
CA GLY A 306 9.98 11.99 -12.32
C GLY A 306 10.93 12.99 -11.66
N TRP A 307 11.57 12.67 -10.53
CA TRP A 307 12.55 13.56 -9.88
C TRP A 307 13.78 12.79 -9.41
N ASN A 308 14.91 13.50 -9.25
CA ASN A 308 16.08 12.97 -8.54
C ASN A 308 15.90 13.16 -7.04
N VAL A 309 15.33 12.14 -6.41
CA VAL A 309 15.06 12.14 -4.97
C VAL A 309 16.33 12.02 -4.16
N VAL A 310 17.37 11.39 -4.70
CA VAL A 310 18.59 11.09 -3.95
C VAL A 310 19.32 12.37 -3.52
N HIS A 311 19.54 13.33 -4.43
CA HIS A 311 20.18 14.59 -4.04
C HIS A 311 19.27 15.47 -3.20
N TYR A 312 17.96 15.51 -3.49
CA TYR A 312 17.00 16.22 -2.65
C TYR A 312 17.02 15.68 -1.22
N ALA A 313 16.95 14.35 -1.08
CA ALA A 313 16.96 13.66 0.20
C ALA A 313 18.21 14.03 1.00
N ARG A 314 19.38 13.93 0.36
CA ARG A 314 20.65 14.30 0.97
C ARG A 314 20.75 15.78 1.37
N ALA A 315 20.20 16.67 0.54
CA ALA A 315 20.32 18.11 0.72
C ALA A 315 19.39 18.66 1.81
N LYS A 316 18.17 18.14 1.88
CA LYS A 316 17.08 18.76 2.63
C LYS A 316 16.71 17.97 3.88
N LEU A 317 16.61 16.65 3.78
CA LEU A 317 16.14 15.82 4.91
C LEU A 317 17.00 15.93 6.17
N PRO A 318 18.35 16.04 6.13
CA PRO A 318 19.13 16.15 7.36
C PRO A 318 18.72 17.35 8.24
N GLN A 319 18.22 18.44 7.63
CA GLN A 319 17.75 19.62 8.36
C GLN A 319 16.31 19.48 8.83
N MET A 320 15.53 18.65 8.14
CA MET A 320 14.10 18.52 8.32
C MET A 320 13.74 17.42 9.33
N VAL A 321 14.58 16.39 9.42
CA VAL A 321 14.39 15.16 10.21
C VAL A 321 15.75 14.69 10.75
N PRO A 322 16.36 15.42 11.70
CA PRO A 322 17.74 15.19 12.12
C PRO A 322 17.97 13.84 12.83
N ASN A 323 16.92 13.24 13.41
CA ASN A 323 16.99 11.99 14.18
C ASN A 323 16.63 10.72 13.38
N LEU A 324 16.58 10.83 12.05
CA LEU A 324 16.20 9.73 11.17
C LEU A 324 17.13 8.51 11.33
N GLU A 325 16.56 7.31 11.53
CA GLU A 325 17.29 6.04 11.64
C GLU A 325 17.20 5.19 10.37
N THR A 326 16.05 5.19 9.69
CA THR A 326 15.81 4.43 8.45
C THR A 326 15.33 5.35 7.33
N LEU A 327 15.97 5.26 6.16
CA LEU A 327 15.61 6.04 4.98
C LEU A 327 15.51 5.14 3.76
N ASP A 328 14.31 5.05 3.18
CA ASP A 328 14.06 4.36 1.92
C ASP A 328 13.77 5.40 0.82
N ILE A 329 14.59 5.40 -0.23
CA ILE A 329 14.48 6.32 -1.37
C ILE A 329 14.14 5.54 -2.62
N THR A 330 13.06 5.91 -3.31
CA THR A 330 12.80 5.45 -4.68
C THR A 330 12.89 6.61 -5.66
N SER A 331 13.75 6.49 -6.68
CA SER A 331 14.04 7.54 -7.66
C SER A 331 13.90 7.01 -9.08
N SER A 332 13.32 7.80 -9.99
CA SER A 332 13.15 7.44 -11.40
C SER A 332 13.87 8.37 -12.39
N LEU A 333 14.52 9.44 -11.90
CA LEU A 333 15.39 10.32 -12.69
C LEU A 333 16.66 10.69 -11.91
N ALA A 334 17.68 11.10 -12.65
CA ALA A 334 19.02 11.38 -12.19
C ALA A 334 19.51 12.73 -12.75
N THR A 335 19.18 13.83 -12.09
CA THR A 335 19.77 15.15 -12.37
C THR A 335 20.47 15.68 -11.13
N ASP A 336 21.71 16.15 -11.28
CA ASP A 336 22.48 16.75 -10.21
C ASP A 336 21.91 18.12 -9.86
N ILE A 337 21.37 18.28 -8.64
CA ILE A 337 21.05 19.62 -8.12
C ILE A 337 22.08 19.97 -7.03
N PRO A 338 22.89 21.02 -7.21
CA PRO A 338 23.84 21.45 -6.21
C PRO A 338 23.10 22.08 -5.01
N PHE A 339 23.20 21.45 -3.85
CA PHE A 339 22.75 22.00 -2.57
C PHE A 339 23.83 21.81 -1.48
N LEU A 340 23.74 22.62 -0.44
CA LEU A 340 24.61 22.52 0.74
C LEU A 340 24.36 21.19 1.47
N PRO A 341 25.40 20.38 1.71
CA PRO A 341 25.24 19.05 2.30
C PRO A 341 24.92 19.14 3.79
N GLY A 342 23.80 18.54 4.20
CA GLY A 342 23.55 18.17 5.60
C GLY A 342 24.15 16.80 5.93
N LYS A 343 24.24 16.45 7.21
CA LYS A 343 24.68 15.12 7.67
C LYS A 343 23.57 14.41 8.41
N PHE A 344 23.32 13.16 8.07
CA PHE A 344 22.45 12.27 8.81
C PHE A 344 23.24 11.61 9.95
N LEU A 345 23.21 12.23 11.14
CA LEU A 345 24.02 11.77 12.27
C LEU A 345 23.52 10.43 12.86
N HIS A 346 22.24 10.11 12.67
CA HIS A 346 21.58 8.97 13.32
C HIS A 346 21.12 7.87 12.35
N LEU A 347 21.31 8.07 11.04
CA LEU A 347 20.85 7.12 10.03
C LEU A 347 21.66 5.83 10.09
N LYS A 348 20.99 4.71 10.34
CA LYS A 348 21.56 3.35 10.42
C LYS A 348 21.22 2.52 9.19
N HIS A 349 20.07 2.76 8.58
CA HIS A 349 19.56 1.96 7.46
C HIS A 349 19.24 2.87 6.27
N LEU A 350 19.86 2.60 5.12
CA LEU A 350 19.62 3.34 3.88
C LEU A 350 19.29 2.37 2.75
N CYS A 351 18.11 2.51 2.16
CA CYS A 351 17.74 1.87 0.90
C CYS A 351 17.63 2.92 -0.20
N ILE A 352 18.27 2.68 -1.34
CA ILE A 352 18.13 3.50 -2.54
C ILE A 352 17.72 2.57 -3.68
N SER A 353 16.54 2.82 -4.24
CA SER A 353 15.95 2.06 -5.34
C SER A 353 15.80 2.95 -6.58
N PHE A 354 16.49 2.59 -7.65
CA PHE A 354 16.32 3.17 -8.97
C PHE A 354 15.41 2.27 -9.80
N MET A 355 14.20 2.77 -10.12
CA MET A 355 13.17 2.00 -10.81
C MET A 355 12.82 2.65 -12.15
N VAL A 356 13.01 1.90 -13.24
CA VAL A 356 12.60 2.29 -14.60
C VAL A 356 11.58 1.28 -15.11
N SER A 357 10.41 1.77 -15.53
CA SER A 357 9.31 0.92 -15.98
C SER A 357 9.49 0.39 -17.40
N ALA A 358 10.31 1.02 -18.25
CA ALA A 358 10.73 0.53 -19.56
C ALA A 358 12.00 1.26 -20.05
N GLY A 359 12.94 0.55 -20.69
CA GLY A 359 14.15 1.15 -21.28
C GLY A 359 15.37 1.22 -20.36
N ALA A 360 16.30 2.13 -20.69
CA ALA A 360 17.53 2.35 -19.94
C ALA A 360 17.34 3.36 -18.81
N PHE A 361 17.98 3.12 -17.66
CA PHE A 361 18.18 4.20 -16.68
C PHE A 361 19.13 5.24 -17.27
N CYS A 362 19.07 6.48 -16.78
CA CYS A 362 19.86 7.61 -17.30
C CYS A 362 21.35 7.20 -17.45
N PRO A 363 21.88 7.11 -18.69
CA PRO A 363 23.23 6.60 -18.94
C PRO A 363 24.31 7.47 -18.31
N ASP A 364 24.00 8.76 -18.13
CA ASP A 364 24.87 9.76 -17.55
C ASP A 364 24.89 9.71 -16.00
N TYR A 365 24.09 8.85 -15.37
CA TYR A 365 24.09 8.79 -13.91
C TYR A 365 25.37 8.15 -13.38
N ASP A 366 26.07 8.91 -12.56
CA ASP A 366 27.26 8.45 -11.88
C ASP A 366 26.91 7.78 -10.55
N TYR A 367 26.80 6.46 -10.51
CA TYR A 367 26.60 5.71 -9.25
C TYR A 367 27.68 6.04 -8.21
N PHE A 368 28.89 6.42 -8.63
CA PHE A 368 29.97 6.80 -7.74
C PHE A 368 29.67 8.10 -6.97
N SER A 369 28.76 8.94 -7.47
CA SER A 369 28.27 10.12 -6.75
C SER A 369 27.65 9.78 -5.39
N LEU A 370 27.15 8.55 -5.20
CA LEU A 370 26.59 8.06 -3.94
C LEU A 370 27.61 8.03 -2.80
N VAL A 371 28.92 7.97 -3.08
CA VAL A 371 29.97 8.10 -2.04
C VAL A 371 29.75 9.35 -1.19
N SER A 372 29.37 10.46 -1.85
CA SER A 372 29.12 11.71 -1.15
C SER A 372 27.88 11.64 -0.22
N PHE A 373 26.92 10.75 -0.50
CA PHE A 373 25.81 10.43 0.39
C PHE A 373 26.31 9.58 1.57
N LEU A 374 27.13 8.56 1.33
CA LEU A 374 27.74 7.75 2.40
C LEU A 374 28.57 8.61 3.36
N ASP A 375 29.33 9.57 2.85
CA ASP A 375 30.08 10.56 3.64
C ASP A 375 29.18 11.41 4.56
N ALA A 376 27.91 11.58 4.19
CA ALA A 376 26.93 12.30 4.99
C ALA A 376 26.29 11.44 6.09
N CYS A 377 26.54 10.13 6.13
CA CYS A 377 25.90 9.15 7.02
C CYS A 377 26.92 8.42 7.92
N PRO A 378 27.53 9.09 8.91
CA PRO A 378 28.58 8.48 9.75
C PRO A 378 28.15 7.26 10.57
N SER A 379 26.86 7.12 10.87
CA SER A 379 26.29 6.03 11.68
C SER A 379 25.69 4.90 10.84
N LEU A 380 25.86 4.94 9.51
CA LEU A 380 25.21 3.98 8.60
C LEU A 380 25.73 2.57 8.86
N GLU A 381 24.83 1.64 9.13
CA GLU A 381 25.14 0.23 9.38
C GLU A 381 24.82 -0.66 8.18
N THR A 382 23.71 -0.38 7.49
CA THR A 382 23.25 -1.18 6.34
C THR A 382 22.94 -0.30 5.13
N LEU A 383 23.45 -0.69 3.96
CA LEU A 383 23.16 -0.07 2.68
C LEU A 383 22.52 -1.09 1.73
N MET A 384 21.34 -0.77 1.22
CA MET A 384 20.72 -1.49 0.11
C MET A 384 20.62 -0.57 -1.11
N LEU A 385 21.25 -0.95 -2.21
CA LEU A 385 21.13 -0.29 -3.50
C LEU A 385 20.41 -1.25 -4.45
N SER A 386 19.29 -0.83 -5.03
CA SER A 386 18.54 -1.61 -6.03
C SER A 386 18.47 -0.83 -7.32
N VAL A 387 18.86 -1.45 -8.43
CA VAL A 387 18.79 -0.85 -9.78
C VAL A 387 18.01 -1.78 -10.69
N THR A 388 16.87 -1.31 -11.17
CA THR A 388 16.02 -2.02 -12.12
C THR A 388 16.02 -1.26 -13.45
N GLN A 389 16.69 -1.82 -14.46
CA GLN A 389 16.78 -1.28 -15.81
C GLN A 389 16.79 -2.41 -16.84
N GLU A 390 16.15 -2.22 -18.00
CA GLU A 390 16.09 -3.25 -19.05
C GLU A 390 17.35 -3.27 -19.92
N ILE A 391 17.96 -2.09 -20.11
CA ILE A 391 19.13 -1.86 -20.94
C ILE A 391 20.15 -1.08 -20.11
N VAL A 392 21.40 -1.54 -20.12
CA VAL A 392 22.52 -0.81 -19.50
C VAL A 392 23.29 -0.10 -20.60
N GLU A 393 23.15 1.22 -20.65
CA GLU A 393 23.81 2.09 -21.63
C GLU A 393 25.03 2.82 -21.04
N HIS A 394 25.33 2.59 -19.76
CA HIS A 394 26.48 3.19 -19.08
C HIS A 394 27.79 2.63 -19.65
N ASP A 395 28.86 3.44 -19.59
CA ASP A 395 30.19 2.99 -19.96
C ASP A 395 30.61 1.77 -19.12
N SER A 396 31.02 0.71 -19.81
CA SER A 396 31.35 -0.58 -19.19
C SER A 396 32.86 -0.76 -19.03
N VAL A 397 33.27 -1.28 -17.87
CA VAL A 397 34.68 -1.58 -17.56
C VAL A 397 35.29 -2.63 -18.52
N LEU A 398 34.45 -3.45 -19.17
CA LEU A 398 34.89 -4.49 -20.10
C LEU A 398 35.30 -3.98 -21.50
N GLY A 399 35.06 -2.71 -21.82
CA GLY A 399 35.28 -2.13 -23.15
C GLY A 399 36.64 -1.42 -23.31
N ASP A 400 36.95 -0.50 -22.41
CA ASP A 400 38.18 0.30 -22.40
C ASP A 400 38.92 0.13 -21.06
N SER A 401 40.25 0.09 -21.10
CA SER A 401 41.12 0.01 -19.91
C SER A 401 41.17 1.35 -19.16
N SER A 402 40.02 1.87 -18.75
CA SER A 402 39.94 3.07 -17.93
C SER A 402 40.42 2.76 -16.52
N HIS A 403 41.31 3.60 -16.00
CA HIS A 403 41.69 3.55 -14.60
C HIS A 403 40.48 3.93 -13.76
N LEU A 404 40.05 3.04 -12.86
CA LEU A 404 38.97 3.31 -11.91
C LEU A 404 39.31 4.58 -11.11
N ARG A 405 38.37 5.51 -11.02
CA ARG A 405 38.51 6.72 -10.20
C ARG A 405 38.70 6.29 -8.75
N GLN A 406 39.67 6.92 -8.09
CA GLN A 406 39.86 6.84 -6.65
C GLN A 406 39.56 8.21 -6.07
N MET A 407 38.56 8.28 -5.20
CA MET A 407 38.36 9.46 -4.35
C MET A 407 39.06 9.22 -3.01
N PRO A 408 39.75 10.22 -2.45
CA PRO A 408 40.25 10.14 -1.08
C PRO A 408 39.05 9.90 -0.15
N GLY A 409 38.99 8.71 0.44
CA GLY A 409 37.82 8.28 1.20
C GLY A 409 37.82 8.76 2.63
N HIS A 410 36.63 9.05 3.15
CA HIS A 410 36.37 9.05 4.57
C HIS A 410 36.21 7.60 5.03
N CYS A 411 36.81 7.22 6.15
CA CYS A 411 36.60 5.87 6.69
C CYS A 411 35.15 5.74 7.19
N HIS A 412 34.42 4.77 6.62
CA HIS A 412 33.07 4.43 7.06
C HIS A 412 33.16 3.36 8.16
N ALA A 413 33.24 3.81 9.41
CA ALA A 413 33.47 2.92 10.55
C ALA A 413 32.27 2.05 10.94
N SER A 414 31.06 2.40 10.49
CA SER A 414 29.81 1.77 10.97
C SER A 414 29.19 0.79 9.98
N ILE A 415 29.53 0.87 8.68
CA ILE A 415 28.90 0.05 7.63
C ILE A 415 29.33 -1.41 7.81
N LYS A 416 28.34 -2.29 7.99
CA LYS A 416 28.52 -3.74 8.22
C LYS A 416 27.94 -4.58 7.09
N ASP A 417 26.80 -4.18 6.53
CA ASP A 417 26.09 -4.94 5.51
C ASP A 417 25.79 -4.08 4.28
N VAL A 418 26.25 -4.53 3.12
CA VAL A 418 25.98 -3.87 1.84
C VAL A 418 25.38 -4.86 0.87
N LYS A 419 24.23 -4.51 0.31
CA LYS A 419 23.55 -5.30 -0.72
C LYS A 419 23.30 -4.44 -1.95
N ILE A 420 23.84 -4.86 -3.09
CA ILE A 420 23.59 -4.25 -4.40
C ILE A 420 22.78 -5.25 -5.23
N ILE A 421 21.56 -4.87 -5.61
CA ILE A 421 20.65 -5.64 -6.46
C ILE A 421 20.60 -4.99 -7.84
N GLY A 422 20.74 -5.79 -8.90
CA GLY A 422 20.91 -5.29 -10.26
C GLY A 422 22.33 -4.77 -10.53
N PHE A 423 23.34 -5.37 -9.88
CA PHE A 423 24.74 -5.03 -10.10
C PHE A 423 25.11 -5.22 -11.59
N CYS A 424 25.62 -4.17 -12.23
CA CYS A 424 25.93 -4.12 -13.66
C CYS A 424 27.40 -3.79 -13.96
N SER A 425 27.81 -3.88 -15.22
CA SER A 425 29.21 -3.67 -15.66
C SER A 425 29.64 -2.19 -15.75
N ALA A 426 28.77 -1.26 -15.34
CA ALA A 426 29.02 0.18 -15.38
C ALA A 426 30.26 0.56 -14.54
N ILE A 427 31.13 1.42 -15.10
CA ILE A 427 32.37 1.87 -14.43
C ILE A 427 32.07 2.45 -13.05
N SER A 428 31.11 3.37 -12.96
CA SER A 428 30.73 4.03 -11.70
C SER A 428 30.16 3.09 -10.64
N MET A 429 29.51 1.99 -11.05
CA MET A 429 29.02 0.95 -10.13
C MET A 429 30.18 0.15 -9.52
N VAL A 430 31.18 -0.17 -10.34
CA VAL A 430 32.40 -0.86 -9.91
C VAL A 430 33.22 0.05 -8.99
N GLU A 431 33.39 1.32 -9.36
CA GLU A 431 34.07 2.32 -8.54
C GLU A 431 33.42 2.47 -7.15
N LEU A 432 32.09 2.57 -7.09
CA LEU A 432 31.36 2.63 -5.82
C LEU A 432 31.63 1.38 -4.96
N THR A 433 31.57 0.20 -5.56
CA THR A 433 31.76 -1.07 -4.86
C THR A 433 33.19 -1.21 -4.33
N VAL A 434 34.18 -0.86 -5.14
CA VAL A 434 35.60 -0.85 -4.74
C VAL A 434 35.84 0.16 -3.62
N HIS A 435 35.25 1.35 -3.71
CA HIS A 435 35.37 2.36 -2.67
C HIS A 435 34.81 1.90 -1.33
N ILE A 436 33.66 1.23 -1.34
CA ILE A 436 33.07 0.62 -0.13
C ILE A 436 34.02 -0.42 0.46
N LEU A 437 34.57 -1.33 -0.35
CA LEU A 437 35.52 -2.35 0.13
C LEU A 437 36.79 -1.74 0.75
N GLU A 438 37.28 -0.64 0.19
CA GLU A 438 38.51 0.02 0.64
C GLU A 438 38.29 0.89 1.89
N ASN A 439 37.08 1.43 2.11
CA ASN A 439 36.83 2.45 3.15
C ASN A 439 35.87 2.02 4.26
N ALA A 440 35.09 0.94 4.09
CA ALA A 440 34.21 0.41 5.12
C ALA A 440 34.95 -0.59 6.02
N VAL A 441 35.54 -0.09 7.10
CA VAL A 441 36.45 -0.86 7.99
C VAL A 441 35.73 -1.99 8.74
N SER A 442 34.44 -1.80 9.04
CA SER A 442 33.62 -2.76 9.78
C SER A 442 32.75 -3.63 8.88
N LEU A 443 33.02 -3.66 7.57
CA LEU A 443 32.22 -4.42 6.63
C LEU A 443 32.31 -5.91 6.97
N GLU A 444 31.16 -6.55 7.14
CA GLU A 444 31.03 -7.98 7.42
C GLU A 444 30.52 -8.73 6.20
N ARG A 445 29.55 -8.14 5.48
CA ARG A 445 28.84 -8.79 4.37
C ARG A 445 28.72 -7.86 3.17
N LEU A 446 29.06 -8.38 2.00
CA LEU A 446 28.81 -7.75 0.71
C LEU A 446 28.03 -8.72 -0.18
N THR A 447 26.81 -8.35 -0.56
CA THR A 447 26.00 -9.10 -1.52
C THR A 447 25.94 -8.35 -2.85
N LEU A 448 26.41 -8.99 -3.91
CA LEU A 448 26.30 -8.49 -5.29
C LEU A 448 25.35 -9.39 -6.06
N ASP A 449 24.13 -8.93 -6.23
CA ASP A 449 23.09 -9.61 -6.97
C ASP A 449 22.97 -9.00 -8.35
N THR A 450 23.34 -9.77 -9.38
CA THR A 450 23.41 -9.26 -10.76
C THR A 450 22.05 -9.17 -11.44
N VAL A 451 20.96 -9.60 -10.77
CA VAL A 451 19.61 -9.56 -11.34
C VAL A 451 18.58 -9.00 -10.37
N CYS A 452 17.85 -7.96 -10.79
CA CYS A 452 16.64 -7.56 -10.10
C CYS A 452 15.45 -8.37 -10.66
N TYR A 453 14.93 -9.31 -9.87
CA TYR A 453 13.71 -10.07 -10.21
C TYR A 453 12.59 -9.64 -9.26
N ASP A 454 11.42 -9.28 -9.81
CA ASP A 454 10.21 -9.11 -8.99
C ASP A 454 9.78 -10.41 -8.30
N LEU A 455 10.03 -11.57 -8.94
CA LEU A 455 9.70 -12.90 -8.42
C LEU A 455 10.81 -13.90 -8.75
N ARG A 456 11.31 -14.63 -7.76
CA ARG A 456 12.30 -15.69 -7.95
C ARG A 456 11.72 -17.07 -7.69
N CYS A 457 12.23 -18.07 -8.40
CA CYS A 457 11.91 -19.47 -8.13
C CYS A 457 12.42 -19.94 -6.74
N SER A 458 13.46 -19.30 -6.19
CA SER A 458 13.91 -19.52 -4.82
C SER A 458 12.83 -19.19 -3.78
N ASP A 459 11.89 -18.32 -4.15
CA ASP A 459 10.86 -17.79 -3.26
C ASP A 459 9.54 -18.55 -3.42
N GLY A 460 9.58 -19.72 -4.07
CA GLY A 460 8.42 -20.59 -4.31
C GLY A 460 7.64 -20.29 -5.59
N ALA A 461 8.08 -19.33 -6.41
CA ALA A 461 7.47 -19.09 -7.72
C ALA A 461 7.81 -20.22 -8.71
N SER A 462 6.87 -20.57 -9.60
CA SER A 462 7.09 -21.63 -10.60
C SER A 462 8.17 -21.29 -11.63
N LYS A 463 8.41 -19.99 -11.86
CA LYS A 463 9.46 -19.43 -12.73
C LYS A 463 9.88 -18.08 -12.16
N CYS A 464 11.11 -17.65 -12.44
CA CYS A 464 11.49 -16.26 -12.19
C CYS A 464 10.72 -15.33 -13.13
N SER A 465 10.37 -14.13 -12.68
CA SER A 465 9.88 -13.08 -13.58
C SER A 465 10.88 -12.91 -14.72
N VAL A 466 10.38 -12.86 -15.96
CA VAL A 466 11.25 -12.85 -17.13
C VAL A 466 11.88 -11.47 -17.24
N GLY A 467 13.10 -11.31 -16.70
CA GLY A 467 13.96 -10.19 -17.07
C GLY A 467 14.20 -10.24 -18.58
N HIS A 468 14.11 -9.10 -19.26
CA HIS A 468 14.42 -8.99 -20.69
C HIS A 468 15.77 -9.66 -21.00
N LYS A 469 15.94 -10.29 -22.18
CA LYS A 469 17.20 -10.99 -22.56
C LYS A 469 18.45 -10.15 -22.33
N ASN A 470 18.33 -8.84 -22.49
CA ASN A 470 19.39 -7.87 -22.26
C ASN A 470 19.84 -7.85 -20.79
N MET A 471 18.92 -7.91 -19.82
CA MET A 471 19.24 -7.98 -18.39
C MET A 471 20.04 -9.23 -18.04
N ILE A 472 19.67 -10.39 -18.60
CA ILE A 472 20.40 -11.64 -18.36
C ILE A 472 21.80 -11.58 -18.98
N THR A 473 21.93 -11.01 -20.19
CA THR A 473 23.22 -10.83 -20.85
C THR A 473 24.12 -9.91 -20.02
N GLU A 474 23.56 -8.82 -19.52
CA GLU A 474 24.27 -7.89 -18.64
C GLU A 474 24.67 -8.54 -17.31
N ALA A 475 23.79 -9.32 -16.71
CA ALA A 475 24.09 -10.05 -15.48
C ALA A 475 25.28 -10.99 -15.63
N HIS A 476 25.46 -11.63 -16.79
CA HIS A 476 26.65 -12.42 -17.08
C HIS A 476 27.91 -11.56 -17.23
N LYS A 477 27.84 -10.40 -17.87
CA LYS A 477 28.96 -9.44 -17.90
C LYS A 477 29.33 -8.97 -16.51
N ALA A 478 28.33 -8.66 -15.68
CA ALA A 478 28.52 -8.26 -14.30
C ALA A 478 29.25 -9.35 -13.48
N LEU A 479 28.93 -10.63 -13.69
CA LEU A 479 29.68 -11.75 -13.08
C LEU A 479 31.15 -11.79 -13.53
N VAL A 480 31.45 -11.47 -14.78
CA VAL A 480 32.84 -11.35 -15.26
C VAL A 480 33.54 -10.18 -14.55
N VAL A 481 32.86 -9.03 -14.44
CA VAL A 481 33.38 -7.85 -13.73
C VAL A 481 33.67 -8.15 -12.26
N VAL A 482 32.77 -8.85 -11.55
CA VAL A 482 33.01 -9.27 -10.17
C VAL A 482 34.28 -10.10 -10.05
N ARG A 483 34.49 -11.05 -10.98
CA ARG A 483 35.68 -11.90 -10.99
C ARG A 483 36.96 -11.14 -11.25
N SER A 484 36.93 -10.19 -12.19
CA SER A 484 38.13 -9.48 -12.65
C SER A 484 38.50 -8.27 -11.79
N TYR A 485 37.54 -7.60 -11.15
CA TYR A 485 37.77 -6.32 -10.48
C TYR A 485 37.43 -6.31 -9.00
N ILE A 486 36.52 -7.18 -8.53
CA ILE A 486 36.04 -7.15 -7.14
C ILE A 486 36.73 -8.22 -6.29
N LEU A 487 36.82 -9.47 -6.76
CA LEU A 487 37.28 -10.62 -5.96
C LEU A 487 38.64 -10.38 -5.28
N GLU A 488 39.63 -9.84 -6.00
CA GLU A 488 40.97 -9.62 -5.45
C GLU A 488 41.04 -8.50 -4.40
N LYS A 489 40.02 -7.64 -4.36
CA LYS A 489 39.93 -6.51 -3.44
C LYS A 489 39.12 -6.82 -2.18
N VAL A 490 38.44 -7.96 -2.11
CA VAL A 490 37.63 -8.32 -0.94
C VAL A 490 38.54 -8.71 0.23
N PRO A 491 38.46 -8.03 1.38
CA PRO A 491 39.20 -8.43 2.57
C PRO A 491 38.77 -9.83 3.04
N SER A 492 39.71 -10.61 3.60
CA SER A 492 39.42 -11.97 4.09
C SER A 492 38.39 -12.04 5.22
N THR A 493 38.09 -10.90 5.86
CA THR A 493 37.10 -10.77 6.93
C THR A 493 35.68 -10.54 6.41
N VAL A 494 35.52 -10.24 5.12
CA VAL A 494 34.23 -9.92 4.49
C VAL A 494 33.67 -11.16 3.81
N GLU A 495 32.43 -11.49 4.12
CA GLU A 495 31.66 -12.50 3.39
C GLU A 495 31.12 -11.87 2.08
N LEU A 496 31.66 -12.31 0.94
CA LEU A 496 31.14 -11.95 -0.38
C LEU A 496 30.13 -12.99 -0.86
N ASN A 497 28.89 -12.56 -1.07
CA ASN A 497 27.85 -13.36 -1.73
C ASN A 497 27.57 -12.80 -3.13
N VAL A 498 27.78 -13.61 -4.17
CA VAL A 498 27.53 -13.23 -5.56
C VAL A 498 26.36 -14.04 -6.10
N VAL A 499 25.26 -13.35 -6.41
CA VAL A 499 24.05 -13.98 -6.93
C VAL A 499 23.95 -13.73 -8.42
N GLY A 500 24.01 -14.80 -9.20
CA GLY A 500 23.87 -14.76 -10.66
C GLY A 500 22.44 -15.02 -11.15
N PRO A 501 22.24 -15.03 -12.48
CA PRO A 501 20.97 -15.42 -13.09
C PRO A 501 20.51 -16.81 -12.66
N CYS A 502 19.19 -17.00 -12.55
CA CYS A 502 18.65 -18.32 -12.21
C CYS A 502 19.00 -19.36 -13.27
N SER A 503 19.78 -20.36 -12.88
CA SER A 503 20.21 -21.45 -13.78
C SER A 503 19.07 -22.33 -14.27
N GLN A 504 17.98 -22.46 -13.51
CA GLN A 504 16.80 -23.24 -13.91
C GLN A 504 15.93 -22.50 -14.94
N CYS A 505 15.88 -21.16 -14.86
CA CYS A 505 15.04 -20.34 -15.74
C CYS A 505 15.80 -19.80 -16.95
N HIS A 506 17.12 -19.65 -16.86
CA HIS A 506 17.96 -18.97 -17.84
C HIS A 506 19.24 -19.76 -18.15
N ALA A 507 19.14 -21.08 -18.25
CA ALA A 507 20.25 -21.90 -18.74
C ALA A 507 20.73 -21.33 -20.08
N VAL A 508 22.01 -20.95 -20.15
CA VAL A 508 22.65 -20.55 -21.40
C VAL A 508 22.66 -21.81 -22.28
N GLU A 509 21.94 -21.78 -23.40
CA GLU A 509 22.11 -22.80 -24.44
C GLU A 509 23.55 -22.66 -24.96
N ASN A 510 24.38 -23.65 -24.63
CA ASN A 510 25.79 -23.71 -25.04
C ASN A 510 25.97 -23.74 -26.55
#